data_AF-A0A1M3HJ64-F1
#
_entry.id   AF-A0A1M3HJ64-F1
#
_cell.length_a   1.000
_cell.length_b   1.000
_cell.length_c   1.000
_cell.angle_alpha   90.00
_cell.angle_beta   90.00
_cell.angle_gamma   90.00
#
_symmetry.space_group_name_H-M   'P 1'
#
loop_
_entity.id
_entity.type
_entity.pdbx_description
1 polymer ?
#
loop_
_entity_poly.entity_id
_entity_poly.type
_entity_poly.pdbx_seq_one_letter_code
_entity_poly.pdbx_strand_id
1 'polypeptide(L)'
;MALSGGGFRAASFSIGAMGYLHKVQYDDSRNLLDNVEFISSASGGTFPAILYSVYTKKGIPFGKVYKDMLTFMDGEGLLEDVLKLLDDDKAWEGEIKNRNLINAFARTYDQRLFKGETFGVYWGKEGRNVEVCFNATEFTRGLSFRWQTIGGQTGNNYIYIDKRTPSHLEALQDIKLGDIMASSSCFPGGFEPIVYPEDFSYPAGRDGREGGGGLSRDRLEQAMIVTDYNNQPGILDGSIGLMDGGVDDNQGLYSAILADTRRRKDQPDNGFDLIIVSDVASYFMDPYIPCVPESKGSWRKKNTEDILKGLGSVMRRVNNSIKLFFWLGLILLAGSVTLLVQHDEGPWRNIGFFLLSPAIILLLLWIAALIARRSIPQIGQLSDFLNSSDKSFQESLKEQLPAVTVLSGSALSSLIKYLKKSRFSVLEQMLKTRVNSTLSMVMDINLKQTRRLIFDIFFGNFYGKDVWENRRAFDVIYELSTYNKASREKSIKNKFQNNQDAQSLLLEGCLEINAVAEDARTMGTTLWYDHNDAAEKRMMKVVACGQFTTCAKLLEYVLDLEQTMKSETSLPEERKSIQLSAKERAIFDGVKAQLLDDWKKFKNDPYFVYKSML
;
A
#
# COMPACT_ATOMS: atom_id res chain seq x y z
N MET A 1 -2.49 -5.02 19.08
CA MET A 1 -1.28 -4.94 18.22
C MET A 1 -1.54 -3.95 17.10
N ALA A 2 -0.55 -3.15 16.74
CA ALA A 2 -0.58 -2.25 15.60
C ALA A 2 0.48 -2.70 14.59
N LEU A 3 0.07 -3.06 13.36
CA LEU A 3 0.93 -3.67 12.35
C LEU A 3 1.18 -2.70 11.21
N SER A 4 2.44 -2.32 11.00
CA SER A 4 2.74 -1.26 10.04
C SER A 4 2.60 -1.67 8.58
N GLY A 5 2.54 -0.69 7.69
CA GLY A 5 2.76 -0.86 6.27
C GLY A 5 4.23 -1.03 5.88
N GLY A 6 4.47 -1.49 4.65
CA GLY A 6 5.81 -1.77 4.09
C GLY A 6 5.90 -2.99 3.17
N GLY A 7 4.80 -3.37 2.51
CA GLY A 7 4.76 -4.52 1.61
C GLY A 7 5.01 -5.86 2.31
N PHE A 8 5.59 -6.83 1.60
CA PHE A 8 5.88 -8.16 2.12
C PHE A 8 6.92 -8.15 3.24
N ARG A 9 7.76 -7.11 3.33
CA ARG A 9 8.63 -6.90 4.49
C ARG A 9 7.82 -6.77 5.77
N ALA A 10 6.78 -5.94 5.74
CA ALA A 10 5.91 -5.71 6.88
C ALA A 10 5.07 -6.94 7.22
N ALA A 11 4.54 -7.62 6.21
CA ALA A 11 3.77 -8.85 6.38
C ALA A 11 4.61 -9.96 7.05
N SER A 12 5.83 -10.20 6.54
CA SER A 12 6.77 -11.19 7.07
C SER A 12 7.25 -10.86 8.48
N PHE A 13 7.57 -9.60 8.77
CA PHE A 13 7.97 -9.19 10.11
C PHE A 13 6.82 -9.35 11.10
N SER A 14 5.62 -8.91 10.73
CA SER A 14 4.41 -9.00 11.58
C SER A 14 4.00 -10.44 11.86
N ILE A 15 4.05 -11.35 10.86
CA ILE A 15 3.74 -12.76 11.10
C ILE A 15 4.82 -13.44 11.95
N GLY A 16 6.08 -12.98 11.86
CA GLY A 16 7.15 -13.37 12.76
C GLY A 16 6.87 -12.95 14.21
N ALA A 17 6.48 -11.70 14.43
CA ALA A 17 6.09 -11.18 15.74
C ALA A 17 4.92 -11.96 16.34
N MET A 18 3.86 -12.19 15.55
CA MET A 18 2.72 -13.04 15.95
C MET A 18 3.16 -14.47 16.26
N GLY A 19 4.07 -15.05 15.46
CA GLY A 19 4.60 -16.40 15.69
C GLY A 19 5.33 -16.52 17.02
N TYR A 20 6.07 -15.50 17.43
CA TYR A 20 6.69 -15.50 18.74
C TYR A 20 5.67 -15.33 19.88
N LEU A 21 4.67 -14.46 19.73
CA LEU A 21 3.58 -14.35 20.70
C LEU A 21 2.78 -15.65 20.85
N HIS A 22 2.61 -16.41 19.78
CA HIS A 22 1.95 -17.73 19.82
C HIS A 22 2.77 -18.76 20.58
N LYS A 23 4.10 -18.69 20.50
CA LYS A 23 5.02 -19.62 21.17
C LYS A 23 5.02 -19.45 22.69
N VAL A 24 5.01 -18.20 23.17
CA VAL A 24 5.12 -17.90 24.60
C VAL A 24 3.80 -18.19 25.31
N GLN A 25 3.82 -19.11 26.28
CA GLN A 25 2.65 -19.42 27.11
C GLN A 25 2.39 -18.29 28.10
N TYR A 26 1.14 -17.84 28.16
CA TYR A 26 0.67 -16.86 29.13
C TYR A 26 0.19 -17.56 30.41
N ASP A 27 -0.59 -18.62 30.27
CA ASP A 27 -1.01 -19.52 31.35
C ASP A 27 -1.05 -20.97 30.84
N ASP A 28 -1.56 -21.91 31.65
CA ASP A 28 -1.62 -23.34 31.30
C ASP A 28 -2.48 -23.64 30.05
N SER A 29 -3.29 -22.67 29.59
CA SER A 29 -4.28 -22.85 28.53
C SER A 29 -4.13 -21.90 27.34
N ARG A 30 -3.44 -20.77 27.52
CA ARG A 30 -3.37 -19.68 26.53
C ARG A 30 -1.93 -19.24 26.29
N ASN A 31 -1.63 -18.89 25.05
CA ASN A 31 -0.41 -18.17 24.69
C ASN A 31 -0.62 -16.64 24.69
N LEU A 32 0.44 -15.84 24.53
CA LEU A 32 0.33 -14.38 24.49
C LEU A 32 -0.53 -13.90 23.32
N LEU A 33 -0.46 -14.57 22.16
CA LEU A 33 -1.24 -14.20 20.98
C LEU A 33 -2.76 -14.38 21.18
N ASP A 34 -3.17 -15.35 22.01
CA ASP A 34 -4.59 -15.57 22.38
C ASP A 34 -5.19 -14.41 23.19
N ASN A 35 -4.34 -13.61 23.85
CA ASN A 35 -4.74 -12.43 24.62
C ASN A 35 -4.81 -11.15 23.76
N VAL A 36 -4.54 -11.23 22.45
CA VAL A 36 -4.70 -10.09 21.55
C VAL A 36 -6.17 -9.85 21.26
N GLU A 37 -6.70 -8.75 21.78
CA GLU A 37 -8.10 -8.34 21.60
C GLU A 37 -8.33 -7.39 20.43
N PHE A 38 -7.31 -6.63 20.04
CA PHE A 38 -7.41 -5.61 18.99
C PHE A 38 -6.21 -5.65 18.04
N ILE A 39 -6.48 -5.58 16.74
CA ILE A 39 -5.46 -5.43 15.70
C ILE A 39 -5.82 -4.26 14.79
N SER A 40 -4.92 -3.28 14.72
CA SER A 40 -4.93 -2.28 13.67
C SER A 40 -3.81 -2.53 12.68
N SER A 41 -4.02 -2.16 11.41
CA SER A 41 -3.00 -2.34 10.39
C SER A 41 -3.12 -1.37 9.22
N ALA A 42 -2.04 -1.25 8.45
CA ALA A 42 -2.00 -0.59 7.17
C ALA A 42 -1.14 -1.39 6.17
N SER A 43 -1.44 -1.29 4.87
CA SER A 43 -0.65 -1.87 3.78
C SER A 43 -0.28 -3.34 4.04
N GLY A 44 0.99 -3.72 3.86
CA GLY A 44 1.50 -5.07 4.09
C GLY A 44 1.13 -5.69 5.46
N GLY A 45 1.02 -4.90 6.54
CA GLY A 45 0.60 -5.40 7.85
C GLY A 45 -0.84 -5.90 7.87
N THR A 46 -1.67 -5.49 6.90
CA THR A 46 -3.08 -5.91 6.79
C THR A 46 -3.23 -7.37 6.35
N PHE A 47 -2.26 -7.95 5.62
CA PHE A 47 -2.31 -9.37 5.23
C PHE A 47 -2.37 -10.31 6.45
N PRO A 48 -1.38 -10.31 7.37
CA PRO A 48 -1.46 -11.16 8.55
C PRO A 48 -2.61 -10.74 9.49
N ALA A 49 -2.97 -9.45 9.55
CA ALA A 49 -4.08 -8.97 10.38
C ALA A 49 -5.42 -9.63 9.98
N ILE A 50 -5.75 -9.60 8.68
CA ILE A 50 -6.97 -10.23 8.16
C ILE A 50 -6.89 -11.74 8.34
N LEU A 51 -5.82 -12.39 7.85
CA LEU A 51 -5.77 -13.85 7.84
C LEU A 51 -5.86 -14.43 9.26
N TYR A 52 -5.10 -13.86 10.21
CA TYR A 52 -5.11 -14.29 11.60
C TYR A 52 -6.49 -14.11 12.26
N SER A 53 -7.10 -12.94 12.11
CA SER A 53 -8.38 -12.64 12.76
C SER A 53 -9.53 -13.46 12.17
N VAL A 54 -9.55 -13.68 10.86
CA VAL A 54 -10.49 -14.58 10.17
C VAL A 54 -10.33 -16.02 10.65
N TYR A 55 -9.10 -16.53 10.71
CA TYR A 55 -8.85 -17.92 11.10
C TYR A 55 -9.19 -18.14 12.58
N THR A 56 -8.85 -17.18 13.43
CA THR A 56 -9.24 -17.18 14.85
C THR A 56 -10.76 -17.22 15.01
N LYS A 57 -11.48 -16.42 14.20
CA LYS A 57 -12.94 -16.39 14.20
C LYS A 57 -13.56 -17.71 13.72
N LYS A 58 -12.85 -18.46 12.88
CA LYS A 58 -13.26 -19.78 12.38
C LYS A 58 -12.73 -20.96 13.21
N GLY A 59 -12.02 -20.70 14.32
CA GLY A 59 -11.39 -21.75 15.12
C GLY A 59 -10.24 -22.48 14.42
N ILE A 60 -9.67 -21.89 13.36
CA ILE A 60 -8.53 -22.45 12.63
C ILE A 60 -7.23 -22.11 13.40
N PRO A 61 -6.36 -23.10 13.70
CA PRO A 61 -5.14 -22.87 14.47
C PRO A 61 -4.14 -21.91 13.80
N PHE A 62 -3.42 -21.14 14.63
CA PHE A 62 -2.41 -20.19 14.16
C PHE A 62 -1.31 -20.82 13.29
N GLY A 63 -0.91 -22.06 13.55
CA GLY A 63 0.06 -22.77 12.70
C GLY A 63 -0.34 -22.82 11.22
N LYS A 64 -1.65 -22.86 10.92
CA LYS A 64 -2.14 -22.76 9.54
C LYS A 64 -2.04 -21.34 8.98
N VAL A 65 -2.36 -20.32 9.78
CA VAL A 65 -2.17 -18.89 9.41
C VAL A 65 -0.72 -18.66 9.00
N TYR A 66 0.22 -19.12 9.84
CA TYR A 66 1.64 -18.96 9.62
C TYR A 66 2.09 -19.61 8.30
N LYS A 67 1.70 -20.86 8.04
CA LYS A 67 2.05 -21.59 6.81
C LYS A 67 1.42 -20.99 5.55
N ASP A 68 0.15 -20.61 5.62
CA ASP A 68 -0.57 -19.99 4.51
C ASP A 68 0.05 -18.62 4.15
N MET A 69 0.45 -17.82 5.15
CA MET A 69 1.15 -16.54 4.92
C MET A 69 2.51 -16.75 4.23
N LEU A 70 3.33 -17.68 4.72
CA LEU A 70 4.64 -17.96 4.10
C LEU A 70 4.48 -18.46 2.65
N THR A 71 3.48 -19.29 2.39
CA THR A 71 3.17 -19.79 1.04
C THR A 71 2.68 -18.68 0.13
N PHE A 72 1.81 -17.78 0.65
CA PHE A 72 1.29 -16.65 -0.11
C PHE A 72 2.38 -15.66 -0.52
N MET A 73 3.36 -15.44 0.36
CA MET A 73 4.45 -14.51 0.11
C MET A 73 5.61 -15.11 -0.69
N ASP A 74 5.59 -16.40 -1.03
CA ASP A 74 6.72 -17.05 -1.67
C ASP A 74 6.92 -16.61 -3.13
N GLY A 75 8.06 -15.97 -3.39
CA GLY A 75 8.51 -15.56 -4.72
C GLY A 75 7.62 -14.51 -5.41
N GLU A 76 7.61 -14.56 -6.75
CA GLU A 76 6.91 -13.63 -7.63
C GLU A 76 5.54 -14.14 -8.11
N GLY A 77 5.10 -15.31 -7.63
CA GLY A 77 3.90 -15.98 -8.14
C GLY A 77 2.61 -15.16 -8.00
N LEU A 78 2.56 -14.23 -7.04
CA LEU A 78 1.46 -13.27 -6.91
C LEU A 78 1.41 -12.34 -8.14
N LEU A 79 2.54 -11.74 -8.52
CA LEU A 79 2.59 -10.80 -9.65
C LEU A 79 2.27 -11.51 -10.96
N GLU A 80 2.80 -12.72 -11.16
CA GLU A 80 2.48 -13.52 -12.35
C GLU A 80 0.98 -13.79 -12.47
N ASP A 81 0.32 -14.18 -11.39
CA ASP A 81 -1.11 -14.48 -11.40
C ASP A 81 -1.95 -13.21 -11.61
N VAL A 82 -1.52 -12.08 -11.06
CA VAL A 82 -2.14 -10.76 -11.32
C VAL A 82 -2.05 -10.39 -12.79
N LEU A 83 -0.87 -10.54 -13.41
CA LEU A 83 -0.68 -10.23 -14.83
C LEU A 83 -1.48 -11.18 -15.73
N LYS A 84 -1.50 -12.49 -15.42
CA LYS A 84 -2.33 -13.48 -16.13
C LYS A 84 -3.82 -13.12 -16.03
N LEU A 85 -4.30 -12.74 -14.83
CA LEU A 85 -5.67 -12.31 -14.63
C LEU A 85 -5.96 -11.02 -15.39
N LEU A 86 -5.02 -10.07 -15.40
CA LEU A 86 -5.18 -8.80 -16.10
C LEU A 86 -5.27 -9.02 -17.62
N ASP A 87 -4.59 -10.02 -18.19
CA ASP A 87 -4.61 -10.35 -19.61
C ASP A 87 -5.81 -11.23 -20.05
N ASP A 88 -6.54 -11.85 -19.12
CA ASP A 88 -7.66 -12.76 -19.43
C ASP A 88 -9.00 -12.02 -19.64
N ASP A 89 -9.36 -11.75 -20.90
CA ASP A 89 -10.62 -11.11 -21.27
C ASP A 89 -11.87 -11.81 -20.70
N LYS A 90 -11.87 -13.14 -20.62
CA LYS A 90 -13.02 -13.90 -20.12
C LYS A 90 -13.19 -13.72 -18.62
N ALA A 91 -12.09 -13.58 -17.88
CA ALA A 91 -12.14 -13.32 -16.45
C ALA A 91 -12.77 -11.95 -16.12
N TRP A 92 -12.78 -11.00 -17.05
CA TRP A 92 -13.36 -9.66 -16.92
C TRP A 92 -14.72 -9.49 -17.59
N GLU A 93 -15.15 -10.46 -18.42
CA GLU A 93 -16.48 -10.42 -19.02
C GLU A 93 -17.57 -10.44 -17.93
N GLY A 94 -18.47 -9.45 -17.97
CA GLY A 94 -19.55 -9.28 -16.98
C GLY A 94 -19.11 -8.78 -15.60
N GLU A 95 -17.85 -8.38 -15.42
CA GLU A 95 -17.42 -7.72 -14.18
C GLU A 95 -17.92 -6.29 -14.07
N ILE A 96 -18.19 -5.87 -12.83
CA ILE A 96 -18.53 -4.49 -12.49
C ILE A 96 -17.25 -3.68 -12.21
N LYS A 97 -16.24 -4.33 -11.61
CA LYS A 97 -14.96 -3.71 -11.28
C LYS A 97 -14.23 -3.27 -12.55
N ASN A 98 -13.52 -2.14 -12.46
CA ASN A 98 -12.69 -1.69 -13.57
C ASN A 98 -11.53 -2.67 -13.81
N ARG A 99 -11.25 -3.00 -15.08
CA ARG A 99 -10.05 -3.77 -15.44
C ARG A 99 -8.82 -2.87 -15.34
N ASN A 100 -8.17 -2.90 -14.18
CA ASN A 100 -6.92 -2.19 -13.88
C ASN A 100 -6.04 -3.06 -12.96
N LEU A 101 -4.83 -2.58 -12.69
CA LEU A 101 -3.85 -3.35 -11.94
C LEU A 101 -4.30 -3.61 -10.50
N ILE A 102 -4.84 -2.60 -9.79
CA ILE A 102 -5.26 -2.77 -8.40
C ILE A 102 -6.43 -3.74 -8.23
N ASN A 103 -7.41 -3.72 -9.14
CA ASN A 103 -8.53 -4.67 -9.09
C ASN A 103 -8.09 -6.10 -9.44
N ALA A 104 -7.07 -6.25 -10.30
CA ALA A 104 -6.46 -7.57 -10.52
C ALA A 104 -5.77 -8.08 -9.25
N PHE A 105 -5.08 -7.21 -8.49
CA PHE A 105 -4.57 -7.55 -7.16
C PHE A 105 -5.68 -7.90 -6.17
N ALA A 106 -6.73 -7.09 -6.05
CA ALA A 106 -7.85 -7.33 -5.14
C ALA A 106 -8.48 -8.71 -5.36
N ARG A 107 -8.73 -9.08 -6.63
CA ARG A 107 -9.24 -10.41 -7.00
C ARG A 107 -8.24 -11.52 -6.72
N THR A 108 -6.96 -11.29 -6.97
CA THR A 108 -5.92 -12.31 -6.71
C THR A 108 -5.74 -12.55 -5.20
N TYR A 109 -5.82 -11.50 -4.37
CA TYR A 109 -5.86 -11.62 -2.91
C TYR A 109 -7.07 -12.43 -2.44
N ASP A 110 -8.25 -12.11 -2.99
CA ASP A 110 -9.50 -12.83 -2.70
C ASP A 110 -9.38 -14.31 -3.08
N GLN A 111 -8.78 -14.64 -4.23
CA GLN A 111 -8.65 -16.02 -4.70
C GLN A 111 -7.58 -16.82 -3.94
N ARG A 112 -6.37 -16.27 -3.78
CA ARG A 112 -5.23 -16.98 -3.20
C ARG A 112 -5.29 -17.06 -1.68
N LEU A 113 -5.67 -15.96 -1.02
CA LEU A 113 -5.52 -15.83 0.43
C LEU A 113 -6.86 -15.94 1.16
N PHE A 114 -7.86 -15.16 0.74
CA PHE A 114 -9.12 -15.05 1.48
C PHE A 114 -10.19 -16.04 1.04
N LYS A 115 -10.07 -16.65 -0.13
CA LYS A 115 -10.96 -17.68 -0.68
C LYS A 115 -12.43 -17.25 -0.73
N GLY A 116 -12.69 -16.02 -1.17
CA GLY A 116 -14.05 -15.46 -1.27
C GLY A 116 -14.65 -15.01 0.06
N GLU A 117 -13.85 -14.96 1.13
CA GLU A 117 -14.34 -14.49 2.42
C GLU A 117 -14.72 -13.01 2.41
N THR A 118 -15.78 -12.71 3.14
CA THR A 118 -16.31 -11.34 3.25
C THR A 118 -16.13 -10.83 4.67
N PHE A 119 -16.26 -9.51 4.82
CA PHE A 119 -16.15 -8.85 6.12
C PHE A 119 -17.22 -9.34 7.12
N GLY A 120 -18.29 -9.97 6.64
CA GLY A 120 -19.33 -10.59 7.45
C GLY A 120 -18.84 -11.69 8.38
N VAL A 121 -17.66 -12.28 8.14
CA VAL A 121 -17.05 -13.29 9.02
C VAL A 121 -16.96 -12.82 10.48
N TYR A 122 -16.74 -11.52 10.72
CA TYR A 122 -16.61 -10.97 12.08
C TYR A 122 -17.93 -10.91 12.86
N TRP A 123 -19.08 -11.11 12.20
CA TRP A 123 -20.40 -11.19 12.83
C TRP A 123 -20.91 -12.62 13.02
N GLY A 124 -20.12 -13.63 12.64
CA GLY A 124 -20.43 -15.03 12.92
C GLY A 124 -20.45 -15.35 14.42
N LYS A 125 -21.05 -16.48 14.82
CA LYS A 125 -21.12 -16.90 16.24
C LYS A 125 -19.92 -17.73 16.70
N GLU A 126 -19.12 -18.25 15.78
CA GLU A 126 -18.05 -19.20 16.08
C GLU A 126 -16.73 -18.50 16.43
N GLY A 127 -15.83 -19.22 17.11
CA GLY A 127 -14.46 -18.80 17.42
C GLY A 127 -14.31 -17.61 18.38
N ARG A 128 -13.04 -17.23 18.62
CA ARG A 128 -12.69 -16.07 19.45
C ARG A 128 -12.81 -14.79 18.63
N ASN A 129 -13.34 -13.72 19.24
CA ASN A 129 -13.42 -12.41 18.61
C ASN A 129 -12.10 -11.65 18.78
N VAL A 130 -11.56 -11.16 17.67
CA VAL A 130 -10.49 -10.15 17.64
C VAL A 130 -11.08 -8.92 16.98
N GLU A 131 -11.12 -7.80 17.69
CA GLU A 131 -11.54 -6.52 17.10
C GLU A 131 -10.46 -6.08 16.10
N VAL A 132 -10.88 -5.74 14.88
CA VAL A 132 -9.97 -5.32 13.81
C VAL A 132 -10.28 -3.92 13.31
N CYS A 133 -9.23 -3.25 12.84
CA CYS A 133 -9.26 -1.95 12.16
C CYS A 133 -8.23 -1.91 11.03
N PHE A 134 -8.68 -2.09 9.79
CA PHE A 134 -7.80 -2.02 8.61
C PHE A 134 -7.88 -0.63 8.00
N ASN A 135 -6.75 0.06 7.96
CA ASN A 135 -6.69 1.45 7.53
C ASN A 135 -6.61 1.57 6.01
N ALA A 136 -7.33 2.56 5.50
CA ALA A 136 -7.20 3.17 4.18
C ALA A 136 -7.24 4.70 4.34
N THR A 137 -7.01 5.43 3.26
CA THR A 137 -7.14 6.89 3.18
C THR A 137 -8.15 7.23 2.10
N GLU A 138 -9.16 8.03 2.42
CA GLU A 138 -10.15 8.47 1.44
C GLU A 138 -9.80 9.83 0.84
N PHE A 139 -9.97 9.96 -0.48
CA PHE A 139 -9.53 11.14 -1.23
C PHE A 139 -10.58 12.24 -1.37
N THR A 140 -11.80 12.03 -0.86
CA THR A 140 -12.83 13.07 -0.88
C THR A 140 -12.50 14.17 0.13
N ARG A 141 -11.95 13.83 1.30
CA ARG A 141 -11.53 14.79 2.34
C ARG A 141 -10.09 14.62 2.80
N GLY A 142 -9.37 13.60 2.33
CA GLY A 142 -8.00 13.33 2.73
C GLY A 142 -7.92 12.88 4.19
N LEU A 143 -8.88 12.08 4.65
CA LEU A 143 -8.95 11.55 6.01
C LEU A 143 -8.76 10.02 6.01
N SER A 144 -8.38 9.49 7.16
CA SER A 144 -8.29 8.04 7.34
C SER A 144 -9.67 7.40 7.27
N PHE A 145 -9.82 6.39 6.40
CA PHE A 145 -10.97 5.53 6.32
C PHE A 145 -10.66 4.19 7.01
N ARG A 146 -11.48 3.76 7.97
CA ARG A 146 -11.20 2.56 8.77
C ARG A 146 -12.22 1.46 8.51
N TRP A 147 -11.77 0.33 7.97
CA TRP A 147 -12.55 -0.90 7.96
C TRP A 147 -12.49 -1.55 9.33
N GLN A 148 -13.46 -1.23 10.18
CA GLN A 148 -13.48 -1.68 11.58
C GLN A 148 -14.75 -2.41 11.97
N THR A 149 -14.60 -3.34 12.92
CA THR A 149 -15.67 -4.21 13.44
C THR A 149 -16.43 -3.52 14.58
N ILE A 150 -16.75 -4.19 15.69
CA ILE A 150 -17.81 -3.77 16.62
C ILE A 150 -17.48 -2.47 17.36
N GLY A 151 -16.23 -2.24 17.77
CA GLY A 151 -15.86 -1.14 18.69
C GLY A 151 -15.76 0.26 18.08
N GLY A 152 -15.89 0.44 16.75
CA GLY A 152 -15.83 1.76 16.11
C GLY A 152 -16.62 1.84 14.79
N GLN A 153 -16.81 3.04 14.24
CA GLN A 153 -17.52 3.28 12.97
C GLN A 153 -16.72 2.88 11.71
N THR A 154 -17.28 2.07 10.81
CA THR A 154 -16.61 1.77 9.53
C THR A 154 -16.60 3.03 8.66
N GLY A 155 -15.40 3.51 8.31
CA GLY A 155 -15.19 4.77 7.60
C GLY A 155 -14.51 5.84 8.46
N ASN A 156 -14.99 7.08 8.36
CA ASN A 156 -14.55 8.24 9.13
C ASN A 156 -15.75 9.05 9.64
N ASN A 157 -15.50 10.18 10.32
CA ASN A 157 -16.58 10.97 10.93
C ASN A 157 -17.62 11.52 9.92
N TYR A 158 -17.25 11.64 8.65
CA TYR A 158 -18.06 12.27 7.62
C TYR A 158 -18.54 11.29 6.53
N ILE A 159 -17.80 10.22 6.30
CA ILE A 159 -18.08 9.21 5.29
C ILE A 159 -18.00 7.86 5.99
N TYR A 160 -19.14 7.21 6.20
CA TYR A 160 -19.21 5.99 6.98
C TYR A 160 -20.40 5.09 6.68
N ILE A 161 -20.31 3.85 7.14
CA ILE A 161 -21.41 2.90 7.13
C ILE A 161 -21.98 2.75 8.54
N ASP A 162 -23.27 3.07 8.72
CA ASP A 162 -23.95 2.90 10.00
C ASP A 162 -24.36 1.44 10.23
N LYS A 163 -23.56 0.75 11.05
CA LYS A 163 -23.79 -0.65 11.44
C LYS A 163 -25.07 -0.90 12.24
N ARG A 164 -25.77 0.15 12.71
CA ARG A 164 -27.06 0.01 13.42
C ARG A 164 -28.23 -0.17 12.46
N THR A 165 -28.07 0.25 11.20
CA THR A 165 -29.06 0.04 10.15
C THR A 165 -28.85 -1.34 9.52
N PRO A 166 -29.82 -2.28 9.60
CA PRO A 166 -29.62 -3.65 9.13
C PRO A 166 -29.16 -3.76 7.68
N SER A 167 -29.78 -3.02 6.76
CA SER A 167 -29.40 -3.05 5.33
C SER A 167 -27.98 -2.55 5.08
N HIS A 168 -27.51 -1.56 5.86
CA HIS A 168 -26.15 -1.04 5.76
C HIS A 168 -25.15 -2.05 6.31
N LEU A 169 -25.49 -2.69 7.43
CA LEU A 169 -24.68 -3.75 8.01
C LEU A 169 -24.56 -4.94 7.06
N GLU A 170 -25.67 -5.40 6.46
CA GLU A 170 -25.64 -6.49 5.48
C GLU A 170 -24.75 -6.13 4.28
N ALA A 171 -24.85 -4.90 3.75
CA ALA A 171 -23.99 -4.44 2.65
C ALA A 171 -22.50 -4.48 3.03
N LEU A 172 -22.17 -4.00 4.23
CA LEU A 172 -20.82 -4.07 4.79
C LEU A 172 -20.34 -5.52 4.97
N GLN A 173 -21.22 -6.42 5.43
CA GLN A 173 -20.89 -7.83 5.64
C GLN A 173 -20.60 -8.58 4.34
N ASP A 174 -21.11 -8.10 3.20
CA ASP A 174 -20.90 -8.73 1.89
C ASP A 174 -19.67 -8.18 1.14
N ILE A 175 -19.01 -7.15 1.67
CA ILE A 175 -17.74 -6.66 1.10
C ILE A 175 -16.65 -7.74 1.23
N LYS A 176 -15.97 -8.03 0.13
CA LYS A 176 -14.88 -9.02 0.09
C LYS A 176 -13.65 -8.51 0.85
N LEU A 177 -12.98 -9.42 1.57
CA LEU A 177 -11.75 -9.09 2.28
C LEU A 177 -10.60 -8.73 1.32
N GLY A 178 -10.62 -9.26 0.08
CA GLY A 178 -9.67 -8.88 -0.97
C GLY A 178 -9.74 -7.40 -1.35
N ASP A 179 -10.95 -6.82 -1.38
CA ASP A 179 -11.16 -5.41 -1.70
C ASP A 179 -10.72 -4.50 -0.55
N ILE A 180 -11.02 -4.90 0.69
CA ILE A 180 -10.51 -4.23 1.90
C ILE A 180 -8.98 -4.23 1.93
N MET A 181 -8.36 -5.40 1.67
CA MET A 181 -6.92 -5.53 1.60
C MET A 181 -6.31 -4.63 0.52
N ALA A 182 -6.89 -4.66 -0.69
CA ALA A 182 -6.44 -3.80 -1.79
C ALA A 182 -6.54 -2.31 -1.46
N SER A 183 -7.64 -1.86 -0.85
CA SER A 183 -7.80 -0.49 -0.36
C SER A 183 -6.74 -0.09 0.67
N SER A 184 -6.29 -1.05 1.48
CA SER A 184 -5.27 -0.83 2.49
C SER A 184 -3.85 -0.81 1.93
N SER A 185 -3.60 -1.38 0.74
CA SER A 185 -2.25 -1.58 0.16
C SER A 185 -1.97 -0.92 -1.20
N CYS A 186 -2.93 -0.20 -1.79
CA CYS A 186 -2.74 0.49 -3.07
C CYS A 186 -1.96 1.79 -2.90
N PHE A 187 -0.64 1.72 -2.71
CA PHE A 187 0.18 2.90 -2.40
C PHE A 187 0.31 3.88 -3.59
N PRO A 188 0.41 5.20 -3.32
CA PRO A 188 0.54 6.21 -4.37
C PRO A 188 1.78 5.99 -5.27
N GLY A 189 1.58 6.13 -6.58
CA GLY A 189 2.64 6.00 -7.60
C GLY A 189 2.85 4.57 -8.11
N GLY A 190 2.43 3.55 -7.35
CA GLY A 190 2.42 2.15 -7.80
C GLY A 190 1.06 1.69 -8.34
N PHE A 191 -0.03 2.24 -7.79
CA PHE A 191 -1.40 1.81 -8.10
C PHE A 191 -2.36 2.99 -8.30
N GLU A 192 -3.44 2.72 -9.02
CA GLU A 192 -4.64 3.53 -8.98
C GLU A 192 -5.34 3.40 -7.61
N PRO A 193 -6.08 4.42 -7.15
CA PRO A 193 -7.00 4.28 -6.02
C PRO A 193 -8.06 3.21 -6.34
N ILE A 194 -8.47 2.44 -5.33
CA ILE A 194 -9.64 1.56 -5.44
C ILE A 194 -10.90 2.40 -5.27
N VAL A 195 -11.86 2.23 -6.18
CA VAL A 195 -13.02 3.12 -6.31
C VAL A 195 -14.24 2.54 -5.62
N TYR A 196 -14.68 3.12 -4.52
CA TYR A 196 -15.96 2.76 -3.89
C TYR A 196 -17.10 3.57 -4.53
N PRO A 197 -18.26 2.97 -4.86
CA PRO A 197 -18.62 1.55 -4.65
C PRO A 197 -18.33 0.61 -5.83
N GLU A 198 -17.96 1.13 -7.01
CA GLU A 198 -17.79 0.33 -8.24
C GLU A 198 -16.87 -0.87 -8.04
N ASP A 199 -15.66 -0.63 -7.54
CA ASP A 199 -14.63 -1.64 -7.34
C ASP A 199 -14.88 -2.50 -6.10
N PHE A 200 -15.95 -2.29 -5.34
CA PHE A 200 -16.39 -3.16 -4.24
C PHE A 200 -17.61 -4.01 -4.62
N SER A 201 -18.22 -3.71 -5.78
CA SER A 201 -19.37 -4.42 -6.32
C SER A 201 -18.94 -5.66 -7.10
N TYR A 202 -19.80 -6.67 -7.15
CA TYR A 202 -19.58 -7.87 -7.96
C TYR A 202 -20.92 -8.54 -8.34
N PRO A 203 -21.01 -9.18 -9.52
CA PRO A 203 -22.23 -9.82 -9.98
C PRO A 203 -22.57 -11.07 -9.14
N ALA A 204 -23.84 -11.47 -9.18
CA ALA A 204 -24.31 -12.72 -8.58
C ALA A 204 -23.55 -13.93 -9.14
N GLY A 205 -23.32 -14.94 -8.29
CA GLY A 205 -22.56 -16.15 -8.66
C GLY A 205 -21.04 -15.99 -8.72
N ARG A 206 -20.48 -14.81 -8.41
CA ARG A 206 -19.03 -14.57 -8.26
C ARG A 206 -18.58 -14.27 -6.82
N ASP A 207 -19.46 -14.48 -5.86
CA ASP A 207 -19.21 -14.35 -4.42
C ASP A 207 -18.52 -15.58 -3.81
N GLY A 208 -18.29 -16.64 -4.60
CA GLY A 208 -17.69 -17.89 -4.12
C GLY A 208 -18.60 -18.69 -3.20
N ARG A 209 -19.88 -18.30 -3.07
CA ARG A 209 -20.89 -18.97 -2.24
C ARG A 209 -21.96 -19.55 -3.16
N GLU A 210 -22.24 -20.86 -3.06
CA GLU A 210 -23.36 -21.45 -3.81
C GLU A 210 -24.67 -20.75 -3.47
N GLY A 211 -25.31 -20.15 -4.49
CA GLY A 211 -26.62 -19.49 -4.38
C GLY A 211 -26.60 -18.03 -3.89
N GLY A 212 -25.45 -17.37 -3.78
CA GLY A 212 -25.40 -15.99 -3.28
C GLY A 212 -25.62 -14.89 -4.35
N GLY A 213 -26.17 -13.77 -3.89
CA GLY A 213 -26.84 -12.77 -4.71
C GLY A 213 -25.96 -11.67 -5.32
N GLY A 214 -24.63 -11.72 -5.13
CA GLY A 214 -23.74 -10.64 -5.53
C GLY A 214 -23.83 -9.42 -4.60
N LEU A 215 -23.11 -8.35 -4.96
CA LEU A 215 -23.14 -7.07 -4.26
C LEU A 215 -23.24 -5.95 -5.28
N SER A 216 -24.40 -5.29 -5.35
CA SER A 216 -24.65 -4.23 -6.32
C SER A 216 -24.11 -2.88 -5.86
N ARG A 217 -23.78 -2.05 -6.85
CA ARG A 217 -23.37 -0.64 -6.66
C ARG A 217 -24.39 0.13 -5.83
N ASP A 218 -25.67 0.06 -6.21
CA ASP A 218 -26.76 0.79 -5.55
C ASP A 218 -26.87 0.45 -4.05
N ARG A 219 -26.66 -0.82 -3.69
CA ARG A 219 -26.72 -1.26 -2.28
C ARG A 219 -25.58 -0.66 -1.47
N LEU A 220 -24.39 -0.58 -2.06
CA LEU A 220 -23.22 0.03 -1.43
C LEU A 220 -23.33 1.57 -1.36
N GLU A 221 -23.90 2.22 -2.38
CA GLU A 221 -24.21 3.65 -2.34
C GLU A 221 -25.19 3.99 -1.21
N GLN A 222 -26.28 3.22 -1.11
CA GLN A 222 -27.30 3.42 -0.08
C GLN A 222 -26.76 3.17 1.34
N ALA A 223 -25.81 2.24 1.50
CA ALA A 223 -25.20 1.94 2.79
C ALA A 223 -24.23 3.02 3.30
N MET A 224 -23.63 3.80 2.38
CA MET A 224 -22.65 4.82 2.70
C MET A 224 -23.34 6.15 3.03
N ILE A 225 -23.15 6.62 4.26
CA ILE A 225 -23.60 7.93 4.72
C ILE A 225 -22.48 8.93 4.48
N VAL A 226 -22.84 10.05 3.85
CA VAL A 226 -21.95 11.20 3.65
C VAL A 226 -22.57 12.40 4.36
N THR A 227 -21.78 13.13 5.13
CA THR A 227 -22.21 14.38 5.80
C THR A 227 -21.28 15.53 5.45
N ASP A 228 -21.79 16.74 5.25
CA ASP A 228 -20.96 17.93 4.98
C ASP A 228 -20.14 18.38 6.21
N TYR A 229 -19.43 19.52 6.12
CA TYR A 229 -18.65 20.06 7.24
C TYR A 229 -19.50 20.52 8.44
N ASN A 230 -20.82 20.67 8.26
CA ASN A 230 -21.78 21.04 9.28
C ASN A 230 -22.62 19.82 9.75
N ASN A 231 -22.15 18.60 9.43
CA ASN A 231 -22.84 17.33 9.69
C ASN A 231 -24.24 17.24 9.08
N GLN A 232 -24.53 18.00 8.02
CA GLN A 232 -25.78 17.88 7.29
C GLN A 232 -25.68 16.67 6.34
N PRO A 233 -26.74 15.84 6.23
CA PRO A 233 -26.77 14.73 5.29
C PRO A 233 -26.51 15.22 3.86
N GLY A 234 -25.50 14.64 3.22
CA GLY A 234 -25.21 14.78 1.81
C GLY A 234 -25.54 13.49 1.06
N ILE A 235 -25.56 13.59 -0.27
CA ILE A 235 -25.57 12.43 -1.16
C ILE A 235 -24.13 12.19 -1.58
N LEU A 236 -23.74 10.91 -1.72
CA LEU A 236 -22.48 10.59 -2.37
C LEU A 236 -22.58 10.99 -3.85
N ASP A 237 -22.02 12.15 -4.20
CA ASP A 237 -21.97 12.63 -5.58
C ASP A 237 -20.78 11.97 -6.31
N GLY A 238 -21.01 10.74 -6.81
CA GLY A 238 -20.01 9.96 -7.55
C GLY A 238 -19.33 8.88 -6.71
N SER A 239 -18.03 8.72 -6.88
CA SER A 239 -17.26 7.63 -6.27
C SER A 239 -16.18 8.15 -5.34
N ILE A 240 -15.80 7.34 -4.36
CA ILE A 240 -14.73 7.63 -3.40
C ILE A 240 -13.49 6.85 -3.79
N GLY A 241 -12.39 7.55 -4.04
CA GLY A 241 -11.07 6.91 -4.15
C GLY A 241 -10.55 6.55 -2.76
N LEU A 242 -10.28 5.27 -2.53
CA LEU A 242 -9.56 4.77 -1.37
C LEU A 242 -8.13 4.41 -1.77
N MET A 243 -7.17 4.81 -0.94
CA MET A 243 -5.74 4.59 -1.14
C MET A 243 -5.13 3.98 0.14
N ASP A 244 -3.93 3.42 0.02
CA ASP A 244 -3.19 2.78 1.12
C ASP A 244 -3.27 3.57 2.43
N GLY A 245 -3.64 2.88 3.52
CA GLY A 245 -3.78 3.50 4.85
C GLY A 245 -2.47 4.01 5.44
N GLY A 246 -1.35 3.67 4.82
CA GLY A 246 -0.02 4.19 5.06
C GLY A 246 0.14 5.68 4.80
N VAL A 247 -0.76 6.28 4.03
CA VAL A 247 -0.76 7.73 3.80
C VAL A 247 -1.04 8.50 5.09
N ASP A 248 -2.02 8.07 5.89
CA ASP A 248 -2.41 8.75 7.12
C ASP A 248 -1.92 8.09 8.42
N ASP A 249 -1.88 6.75 8.47
CA ASP A 249 -1.54 5.99 9.68
C ASP A 249 -0.84 4.68 9.31
N ASN A 250 0.39 4.80 8.76
CA ASN A 250 1.20 3.63 8.36
C ASN A 250 1.48 2.66 9.49
N GLN A 251 1.36 3.06 10.75
CA GLN A 251 1.67 2.20 11.87
C GLN A 251 0.43 1.44 12.36
N GLY A 252 -0.76 1.83 11.89
CA GLY A 252 -2.02 1.46 12.54
C GLY A 252 -2.14 2.00 13.97
N LEU A 253 -1.18 2.81 14.43
CA LEU A 253 -1.02 3.17 15.83
C LEU A 253 -2.04 4.23 16.23
N TYR A 254 -2.30 5.21 15.37
CA TYR A 254 -3.33 6.20 15.66
C TYR A 254 -4.70 5.53 15.82
N SER A 255 -4.98 4.51 15.02
CA SER A 255 -6.23 3.75 15.12
C SER A 255 -6.32 2.91 16.41
N ALA A 256 -5.19 2.37 16.90
CA ALA A 256 -5.12 1.74 18.22
C ALA A 256 -5.33 2.75 19.37
N ILE A 257 -4.75 3.95 19.26
CA ILE A 257 -4.98 5.05 20.22
C ILE A 257 -6.46 5.42 20.28
N LEU A 258 -7.12 5.55 19.12
CA LEU A 258 -8.55 5.84 19.06
C LEU A 258 -9.39 4.72 19.68
N ALA A 259 -9.03 3.45 19.46
CA ALA A 259 -9.71 2.32 20.09
C ALA A 259 -9.54 2.33 21.62
N ASP A 260 -8.33 2.55 22.12
CA ASP A 260 -8.04 2.66 23.54
C ASP A 260 -8.82 3.81 24.18
N THR A 261 -8.83 4.97 23.52
CA THR A 261 -9.57 6.16 23.96
C THR A 261 -11.06 5.88 24.10
N ARG A 262 -11.65 5.14 23.14
CA ARG A 262 -13.06 4.75 23.22
C ARG A 262 -13.32 3.81 24.40
N ARG A 263 -12.50 2.77 24.58
CA ARG A 263 -12.64 1.81 25.68
C ARG A 263 -12.57 2.51 27.05
N ARG A 264 -11.60 3.42 27.21
CA ARG A 264 -11.41 4.21 28.43
C ARG A 264 -12.51 5.24 28.68
N LYS A 265 -13.15 5.75 27.63
CA LYS A 265 -14.27 6.69 27.75
C LYS A 265 -15.46 6.04 28.44
N ASP A 266 -15.75 4.79 28.13
CA ASP A 266 -16.87 4.05 28.73
C ASP A 266 -16.53 3.60 30.15
N GLN A 267 -15.31 3.08 30.37
CA GLN A 267 -14.78 2.73 31.69
C GLN A 267 -13.26 2.96 31.70
N PRO A 268 -12.70 3.83 32.59
CA PRO A 268 -11.28 4.20 32.57
C PRO A 268 -10.28 3.03 32.60
N ASP A 269 -10.68 1.93 33.25
CA ASP A 269 -9.86 0.73 33.44
C ASP A 269 -9.94 -0.26 32.27
N ASN A 270 -10.84 -0.07 31.29
CA ASN A 270 -11.01 -0.98 30.14
C ASN A 270 -10.03 -0.72 28.98
N GLY A 271 -9.05 0.16 29.17
CA GLY A 271 -8.02 0.38 28.15
C GLY A 271 -7.13 -0.86 27.94
N PHE A 272 -6.31 -0.84 26.90
CA PHE A 272 -5.37 -1.92 26.65
C PHE A 272 -4.29 -1.99 27.73
N ASP A 273 -3.95 -3.21 28.16
CA ASP A 273 -2.84 -3.46 29.09
C ASP A 273 -1.48 -3.38 28.42
N LEU A 274 -1.41 -3.73 27.13
CA LEU A 274 -0.21 -3.60 26.34
C LEU A 274 -0.55 -3.32 24.89
N ILE A 275 0.05 -2.25 24.35
CA ILE A 275 0.03 -1.96 22.91
C ILE A 275 1.40 -2.30 22.34
N ILE A 276 1.43 -3.35 21.52
CA ILE A 276 2.61 -3.76 20.75
C ILE A 276 2.51 -3.12 19.36
N VAL A 277 3.51 -2.35 18.97
CA VAL A 277 3.65 -1.74 17.65
C VAL A 277 4.72 -2.52 16.89
N SER A 278 4.34 -3.20 15.82
CA SER A 278 5.24 -3.94 14.92
C SER A 278 5.50 -3.10 13.67
N ASP A 279 6.70 -2.52 13.55
CA ASP A 279 7.03 -1.52 12.53
C ASP A 279 8.28 -1.91 11.72
N VAL A 280 8.20 -1.75 10.40
CA VAL A 280 9.32 -2.05 9.48
C VAL A 280 9.90 -0.83 8.79
N ALA A 281 9.50 0.39 9.16
CA ALA A 281 9.97 1.58 8.48
C ALA A 281 10.80 2.52 9.36
N SER A 282 11.73 3.22 8.70
CA SER A 282 12.69 4.10 9.35
C SER A 282 12.07 5.45 9.67
N TYR A 283 12.50 6.03 10.79
CA TYR A 283 12.26 7.43 11.11
C TYR A 283 13.05 8.40 10.22
N PHE A 284 14.14 7.94 9.59
CA PHE A 284 15.07 8.75 8.81
C PHE A 284 14.90 8.54 7.31
N MET A 285 15.15 9.60 6.53
CA MET A 285 15.21 9.55 5.07
C MET A 285 16.64 9.42 4.58
N ASP A 286 16.81 8.76 3.44
CA ASP A 286 18.08 8.82 2.73
C ASP A 286 18.30 10.24 2.18
N PRO A 287 19.56 10.71 2.11
CA PRO A 287 19.86 12.03 1.58
C PRO A 287 19.35 12.17 0.14
N TYR A 288 18.76 13.32 -0.19
CA TYR A 288 18.35 13.63 -1.56
C TYR A 288 19.56 13.62 -2.50
N ILE A 289 19.50 12.77 -3.53
CA ILE A 289 20.53 12.69 -4.56
C ILE A 289 20.08 13.53 -5.77
N PRO A 290 20.78 14.63 -6.10
CA PRO A 290 20.38 15.47 -7.21
C PRO A 290 20.57 14.74 -8.55
N CYS A 291 19.55 14.79 -9.40
CA CYS A 291 19.66 14.30 -10.78
C CYS A 291 20.73 15.10 -11.53
N VAL A 292 21.74 14.41 -12.06
CA VAL A 292 22.79 14.98 -12.90
C VAL A 292 22.38 14.81 -14.38
N PRO A 293 22.59 15.79 -15.26
CA PRO A 293 22.17 15.66 -16.66
C PRO A 293 23.00 14.58 -17.36
N GLU A 294 22.33 13.53 -17.85
CA GLU A 294 22.99 12.47 -18.61
C GLU A 294 23.41 12.98 -19.99
N SER A 295 24.70 12.85 -20.30
CA SER A 295 25.28 13.25 -21.58
C SER A 295 25.34 12.12 -22.62
N LYS A 296 24.89 10.91 -22.26
CA LYS A 296 24.90 9.72 -23.12
C LYS A 296 23.66 9.71 -24.04
N GLY A 297 23.90 9.75 -25.36
CA GLY A 297 22.87 9.71 -26.41
C GLY A 297 22.94 10.91 -27.37
N SER A 298 23.00 10.65 -28.68
CA SER A 298 23.17 11.67 -29.74
C SER A 298 22.04 12.72 -29.77
N TRP A 299 20.81 12.31 -29.43
CA TRP A 299 19.65 13.21 -29.41
C TRP A 299 19.57 14.06 -28.14
N ARG A 300 20.05 13.56 -26.99
CA ARG A 300 20.04 14.30 -25.71
C ARG A 300 20.95 15.53 -25.69
N LYS A 301 21.92 15.61 -26.61
CA LYS A 301 22.80 16.77 -26.81
C LYS A 301 22.21 17.85 -27.72
N LYS A 302 21.14 17.54 -28.45
CA LYS A 302 20.49 18.50 -29.35
C LYS A 302 19.60 19.47 -28.56
N ASN A 303 19.44 20.67 -29.12
CA ASN A 303 18.47 21.62 -28.58
C ASN A 303 17.06 21.09 -28.86
N THR A 304 16.11 21.47 -28.03
CA THR A 304 14.71 21.05 -28.20
C THR A 304 14.16 21.46 -29.56
N GLU A 305 14.51 22.65 -30.05
CA GLU A 305 14.16 23.11 -31.40
C GLU A 305 14.65 22.16 -32.51
N ASP A 306 15.86 21.59 -32.38
CA ASP A 306 16.42 20.69 -33.39
C ASP A 306 15.75 19.31 -33.38
N ILE A 307 15.41 18.81 -32.19
CA ILE A 307 14.66 17.55 -32.02
C ILE A 307 13.25 17.71 -32.59
N LEU A 308 12.59 18.82 -32.27
CA LEU A 308 11.23 19.11 -32.72
C LEU A 308 11.16 19.37 -34.23
N LYS A 309 12.16 20.06 -34.82
CA LYS A 309 12.31 20.17 -36.29
C LYS A 309 12.51 18.80 -36.94
N GLY A 310 13.31 17.92 -36.31
CA GLY A 310 13.48 16.53 -36.73
C GLY A 310 12.17 15.75 -36.74
N LEU A 311 11.42 15.77 -35.63
CA LEU A 311 10.11 15.14 -35.50
C LEU A 311 9.08 15.72 -36.49
N GLY A 312 9.04 17.04 -36.65
CA GLY A 312 8.16 17.71 -37.62
C GLY A 312 8.50 17.39 -39.08
N SER A 313 9.76 17.09 -39.39
CA SER A 313 10.16 16.61 -40.73
C SER A 313 9.72 15.16 -40.98
N VAL A 314 9.80 14.30 -39.97
CA VAL A 314 9.30 12.92 -40.01
C VAL A 314 7.78 12.92 -40.14
N MET A 315 7.07 13.72 -39.35
CA MET A 315 5.61 13.86 -39.46
C MET A 315 5.18 14.41 -40.82
N ARG A 316 5.90 15.39 -41.39
CA ARG A 316 5.62 15.85 -42.77
C ARG A 316 5.81 14.75 -43.80
N ARG A 317 6.84 13.92 -43.67
CA ARG A 317 7.04 12.74 -44.54
C ARG A 317 5.89 11.75 -44.39
N VAL A 318 5.52 11.40 -43.16
CA VAL A 318 4.38 10.51 -42.87
C VAL A 318 3.08 11.08 -43.44
N ASN A 319 2.81 12.37 -43.26
CA ASN A 319 1.61 13.04 -43.78
C ASN A 319 1.61 13.12 -45.32
N ASN A 320 2.76 13.31 -45.94
CA ASN A 320 2.91 13.25 -47.39
C ASN A 320 2.71 11.82 -47.93
N SER A 321 3.17 10.80 -47.20
CA SER A 321 2.92 9.38 -47.51
C SER A 321 1.43 9.03 -47.39
N ILE A 322 0.73 9.54 -46.37
CA ILE A 322 -0.73 9.37 -46.21
C ILE A 322 -1.50 10.00 -47.39
N LYS A 323 -1.12 11.21 -47.82
CA LYS A 323 -1.70 11.85 -49.01
C LYS A 323 -1.40 11.06 -50.29
N LEU A 324 -0.21 10.48 -50.40
CA LEU A 324 0.19 9.65 -51.53
C LEU A 324 -0.68 8.39 -51.60
N PHE A 325 -0.90 7.68 -50.48
CA PHE A 325 -1.77 6.51 -50.43
C PHE A 325 -3.21 6.82 -50.85
N PHE A 326 -3.74 7.98 -50.45
CA PHE A 326 -5.05 8.44 -50.90
C PHE A 326 -5.12 8.64 -52.42
N TRP A 327 -4.21 9.42 -52.99
CA TRP A 327 -4.22 9.71 -54.43
C TRP A 327 -3.93 8.47 -55.27
N LEU A 328 -2.98 7.62 -54.85
CA LEU A 328 -2.67 6.37 -55.54
C LEU A 328 -3.85 5.39 -55.48
N GLY A 329 -4.49 5.27 -54.32
CA GLY A 329 -5.69 4.45 -54.14
C GLY A 329 -6.87 4.95 -54.99
N LEU A 330 -7.07 6.27 -55.08
CA LEU A 330 -8.13 6.87 -55.90
C LEU A 330 -7.91 6.64 -57.40
N ILE A 331 -6.67 6.78 -57.87
CA ILE A 331 -6.30 6.54 -59.28
C ILE A 331 -6.50 5.07 -59.65
N LEU A 332 -6.05 4.15 -58.78
CA LEU A 332 -6.22 2.71 -58.99
C LEU A 332 -7.70 2.30 -58.93
N LEU A 333 -8.49 2.92 -58.05
CA LEU A 333 -9.94 2.69 -57.97
C LEU A 333 -10.65 3.19 -59.24
N ALA A 334 -10.34 4.39 -59.71
CA ALA A 334 -10.91 4.94 -60.93
C ALA A 334 -10.56 4.10 -62.16
N GLY A 335 -9.30 3.66 -62.27
CA GLY A 335 -8.84 2.76 -63.33
C GLY A 335 -9.53 1.39 -63.25
N SER A 336 -9.66 0.82 -62.05
CA SER A 336 -10.36 -0.44 -61.82
C SER A 336 -11.84 -0.36 -62.22
N VAL A 337 -12.57 0.66 -61.75
CA VAL A 337 -13.99 0.85 -62.06
C VAL A 337 -14.20 1.08 -63.55
N THR A 338 -13.35 1.87 -64.20
CA THR A 338 -13.45 2.12 -65.65
C THR A 338 -13.27 0.82 -66.45
N LEU A 339 -12.28 0.00 -66.10
CA LEU A 339 -12.05 -1.29 -66.74
C LEU A 339 -13.17 -2.31 -66.47
N LEU A 340 -13.78 -2.28 -65.29
CA LEU A 340 -14.88 -3.17 -64.92
C LEU A 340 -16.22 -2.78 -65.56
N VAL A 341 -16.43 -1.49 -65.88
CA VAL A 341 -17.65 -0.98 -66.53
C VAL A 341 -17.57 -1.09 -68.06
N GLN A 342 -16.39 -0.91 -68.64
CA GLN A 342 -16.22 -0.93 -70.10
C GLN A 342 -16.05 -2.33 -70.69
N HIS A 343 -15.73 -3.34 -69.88
CA HIS A 343 -15.45 -4.69 -70.35
C HIS A 343 -16.22 -5.74 -69.55
N ASP A 344 -17.21 -6.37 -70.20
CA ASP A 344 -18.04 -7.41 -69.59
C ASP A 344 -17.32 -8.75 -69.46
N GLU A 345 -16.36 -9.11 -70.34
CA GLU A 345 -15.54 -10.32 -70.21
C GLU A 345 -14.13 -10.11 -70.82
N GLY A 346 -13.14 -10.91 -70.37
CA GLY A 346 -11.79 -10.93 -70.94
C GLY A 346 -10.67 -10.36 -70.05
N PRO A 347 -9.42 -10.32 -70.57
CA PRO A 347 -8.22 -10.04 -69.76
C PRO A 347 -8.22 -8.64 -69.12
N TRP A 348 -8.88 -7.66 -69.75
CA TRP A 348 -9.01 -6.30 -69.21
C TRP A 348 -9.90 -6.21 -67.97
N ARG A 349 -10.94 -7.06 -67.88
CA ARG A 349 -11.80 -7.16 -66.69
C ARG A 349 -11.04 -7.79 -65.52
N ASN A 350 -10.18 -8.78 -65.79
CA ASN A 350 -9.31 -9.40 -64.78
C ASN A 350 -8.28 -8.40 -64.22
N ILE A 351 -7.73 -7.54 -65.08
CA ILE A 351 -6.87 -6.43 -64.65
C ILE A 351 -7.66 -5.43 -63.80
N GLY A 352 -8.91 -5.15 -64.16
CA GLY A 352 -9.83 -4.34 -63.35
C GLY A 352 -9.99 -4.86 -61.93
N PHE A 353 -10.26 -6.16 -61.74
CA PHE A 353 -10.33 -6.79 -60.41
C PHE A 353 -8.97 -6.83 -59.69
N PHE A 354 -7.86 -7.04 -60.42
CA PHE A 354 -6.51 -7.04 -59.83
C PHE A 354 -6.11 -5.68 -59.26
N LEU A 355 -6.54 -4.57 -59.89
CA LEU A 355 -6.27 -3.20 -59.41
C LEU A 355 -7.22 -2.76 -58.28
N LEU A 356 -8.38 -3.42 -58.14
CA LEU A 356 -9.39 -3.09 -57.11
C LEU A 356 -8.88 -3.37 -55.69
N SER A 357 -8.24 -4.52 -55.48
CA SER A 357 -7.76 -4.93 -54.16
C SER A 357 -6.69 -3.99 -53.59
N PRO A 358 -5.61 -3.62 -54.33
CA PRO A 358 -4.65 -2.61 -53.89
C PRO A 358 -5.29 -1.24 -53.63
N ALA A 359 -6.27 -0.84 -54.45
CA ALA A 359 -6.97 0.43 -54.27
C ALA A 359 -7.72 0.50 -52.94
N ILE A 360 -8.47 -0.56 -52.60
CA ILE A 360 -9.21 -0.67 -51.34
C ILE A 360 -8.24 -0.69 -50.15
N ILE A 361 -7.14 -1.44 -50.23
CA ILE A 361 -6.14 -1.52 -49.15
C ILE A 361 -5.51 -0.15 -48.88
N LEU A 362 -5.13 0.59 -49.93
CA LEU A 362 -4.53 1.94 -49.79
C LEU A 362 -5.51 2.96 -49.19
N LEU A 363 -6.80 2.87 -49.53
CA LEU A 363 -7.85 3.70 -48.96
C LEU A 363 -8.17 3.34 -47.50
N LEU A 364 -8.16 2.05 -47.15
CA LEU A 364 -8.32 1.60 -45.75
C LEU A 364 -7.14 2.03 -44.87
N LEU A 365 -5.90 1.94 -45.37
CA LEU A 365 -4.72 2.44 -44.68
C LEU A 365 -4.78 3.98 -44.48
N TRP A 366 -5.35 4.71 -45.45
CA TRP A 366 -5.59 6.15 -45.30
C TRP A 366 -6.67 6.47 -44.24
N ILE A 367 -7.77 5.72 -44.21
CA ILE A 367 -8.83 5.88 -43.20
C ILE A 367 -8.32 5.52 -41.80
N ALA A 368 -7.57 4.42 -41.66
CA ALA A 368 -6.94 4.03 -40.41
C ALA A 368 -5.97 5.12 -39.89
N ALA A 369 -5.19 5.71 -40.79
CA ALA A 369 -4.31 6.84 -40.45
C ALA A 369 -5.08 8.11 -40.03
N LEU A 370 -6.26 8.37 -40.60
CA LEU A 370 -7.15 9.46 -40.17
C LEU A 370 -7.77 9.22 -38.79
N ILE A 371 -8.21 7.99 -38.50
CA ILE A 371 -8.77 7.61 -37.20
C ILE A 371 -7.70 7.69 -36.11
N ALA A 372 -6.49 7.18 -36.39
CA ALA A 372 -5.34 7.32 -35.50
C ALA A 372 -5.01 8.80 -35.21
N ARG A 373 -5.13 9.67 -36.22
CA ARG A 373 -4.94 11.12 -36.07
C ARG A 373 -6.02 11.79 -35.21
N ARG A 374 -7.27 11.34 -35.31
CA ARG A 374 -8.40 11.88 -34.53
C ARG A 374 -8.37 11.42 -33.07
N SER A 375 -7.81 10.24 -32.82
CA SER A 375 -7.72 9.62 -31.49
C SER A 375 -6.53 10.11 -30.66
N ILE A 376 -5.58 10.84 -31.27
CA ILE A 376 -4.41 11.42 -30.58
C ILE A 376 -4.36 12.96 -30.80
N PRO A 377 -5.25 13.73 -30.16
CA PRO A 377 -5.31 15.21 -30.31
C PRO A 377 -4.04 15.94 -29.87
N GLN A 378 -3.19 15.31 -29.04
CA GLN A 378 -1.91 15.82 -28.56
C GLN A 378 -0.89 16.07 -29.70
N ILE A 379 -1.03 15.39 -30.84
CA ILE A 379 -0.14 15.56 -32.01
C ILE A 379 -0.38 16.89 -32.72
N GLY A 380 -1.62 17.40 -32.73
CA GLY A 380 -1.96 18.72 -33.29
C GLY A 380 -1.33 19.86 -32.48
N GLN A 381 -1.46 19.80 -31.14
CA GLN A 381 -0.90 20.77 -30.21
C GLN A 381 0.63 20.86 -30.28
N LEU A 382 1.32 19.74 -30.53
CA LEU A 382 2.78 19.70 -30.69
C LEU A 382 3.24 20.38 -32.00
N SER A 383 2.40 20.34 -33.05
CA SER A 383 2.67 21.02 -34.32
C SER A 383 2.36 22.52 -34.24
N ASP A 384 1.40 22.91 -33.41
CA ASP A 384 1.11 24.32 -33.08
C ASP A 384 2.20 24.92 -32.18
N PHE A 385 2.76 24.15 -31.25
CA PHE A 385 3.95 24.54 -30.47
C PHE A 385 5.17 24.90 -31.34
N LEU A 386 5.28 24.25 -32.50
CA LEU A 386 6.39 24.43 -33.45
C LEU A 386 6.22 25.63 -34.39
N ASN A 387 4.99 25.94 -34.79
CA ASN A 387 4.71 26.91 -35.86
C ASN A 387 3.97 28.17 -35.42
N SER A 388 3.44 28.20 -34.20
CA SER A 388 2.64 29.32 -33.74
C SER A 388 3.48 30.49 -33.22
N SER A 389 2.98 31.70 -33.43
CA SER A 389 3.52 32.92 -32.83
C SER A 389 3.43 32.82 -31.30
N ASP A 390 4.41 33.40 -30.60
CA ASP A 390 4.54 33.34 -29.13
C ASP A 390 3.25 33.66 -28.37
N LYS A 391 2.28 34.38 -28.96
CA LYS A 391 0.99 34.72 -28.36
C LYS A 391 0.03 33.55 -28.13
N SER A 392 -0.16 32.65 -29.11
CA SER A 392 -1.18 31.58 -28.98
C SER A 392 -0.76 30.49 -27.99
N PHE A 393 0.54 30.18 -27.92
CA PHE A 393 1.08 29.29 -26.90
C PHE A 393 1.00 29.91 -25.49
N GLN A 394 1.16 31.23 -25.37
CA GLN A 394 0.97 31.94 -24.10
C GLN A 394 -0.46 31.85 -23.58
N GLU A 395 -1.46 31.92 -24.46
CA GLU A 395 -2.88 31.79 -24.10
C GLU A 395 -3.21 30.37 -23.63
N SER A 396 -2.76 29.35 -24.36
CA SER A 396 -2.96 27.95 -23.97
C SER A 396 -2.23 27.59 -22.66
N LEU A 397 -1.03 28.12 -22.43
CA LEU A 397 -0.30 27.87 -21.17
C LEU A 397 -0.98 28.57 -19.98
N LYS A 398 -1.55 29.76 -20.16
CA LYS A 398 -2.30 30.47 -19.11
C LYS A 398 -3.58 29.74 -18.70
N GLU A 399 -4.20 29.03 -19.64
CA GLU A 399 -5.41 28.24 -19.39
C GLU A 399 -5.12 26.96 -18.59
N GLN A 400 -3.93 26.37 -18.76
CA GLN A 400 -3.51 25.15 -18.07
C GLN A 400 -2.72 25.39 -16.78
N LEU A 401 -2.22 26.60 -16.56
CA LEU A 401 -1.48 26.97 -15.35
C LEU A 401 -2.46 27.27 -14.20
N PRO A 402 -2.20 26.80 -12.97
CA PRO A 402 -3.04 27.13 -11.83
C PRO A 402 -3.10 28.65 -11.61
N ALA A 403 -4.24 29.16 -11.14
CA ALA A 403 -4.51 30.59 -10.96
C ALA A 403 -3.46 31.33 -10.09
N VAL A 404 -2.68 30.60 -9.30
CA VAL A 404 -1.61 31.10 -8.42
C VAL A 404 -0.36 31.55 -9.20
N THR A 405 -0.17 31.11 -10.45
CA THR A 405 0.99 31.51 -11.28
C THR A 405 0.66 32.69 -12.19
N VAL A 406 0.58 33.90 -11.63
CA VAL A 406 0.43 35.13 -12.41
C VAL A 406 1.78 35.52 -13.02
N LEU A 407 2.15 34.89 -14.13
CA LEU A 407 3.32 35.27 -14.93
C LEU A 407 2.95 36.41 -15.90
N SER A 408 3.78 37.46 -15.95
CA SER A 408 3.64 38.50 -16.96
C SER A 408 3.92 37.94 -18.36
N GLY A 409 3.34 38.55 -19.41
CA GLY A 409 3.55 38.12 -20.79
C GLY A 409 5.03 38.15 -21.23
N SER A 410 5.83 39.05 -20.66
CA SER A 410 7.28 39.14 -20.90
C SER A 410 8.10 38.07 -20.18
N ALA A 411 7.69 37.66 -18.98
CA ALA A 411 8.31 36.54 -18.28
C ALA A 411 8.01 35.22 -19.00
N LEU A 412 6.77 35.06 -19.48
CA LEU A 412 6.33 33.87 -20.20
C LEU A 412 7.05 33.74 -21.55
N SER A 413 7.24 34.83 -22.31
CA SER A 413 8.03 34.80 -23.55
C SER A 413 9.50 34.45 -23.30
N SER A 414 10.09 34.97 -22.23
CA SER A 414 11.47 34.66 -21.84
C SER A 414 11.63 33.18 -21.45
N LEU A 415 10.66 32.61 -20.73
CA LEU A 415 10.62 31.20 -20.37
C LEU A 415 10.51 30.30 -21.61
N ILE A 416 9.61 30.62 -22.54
CA ILE A 416 9.44 29.88 -23.80
C ILE A 416 10.73 29.89 -24.61
N LYS A 417 11.36 31.06 -24.74
CA LYS A 417 12.64 31.22 -25.45
C LYS A 417 13.76 30.39 -24.81
N TYR A 418 13.79 30.32 -23.48
CA TYR A 418 14.71 29.46 -22.75
C TYR A 418 14.42 27.98 -23.02
N LEU A 419 13.17 27.52 -22.88
CA LEU A 419 12.77 26.12 -23.11
C LEU A 419 13.10 25.64 -24.54
N LYS A 420 12.90 26.48 -25.56
CA LYS A 420 13.22 26.18 -26.97
C LYS A 420 14.72 26.08 -27.25
N LYS A 421 15.54 26.84 -26.52
CA LYS A 421 17.01 26.88 -26.70
C LYS A 421 17.76 25.93 -25.79
N SER A 422 17.13 25.44 -24.74
CA SER A 422 17.73 24.50 -23.80
C SER A 422 18.00 23.15 -24.46
N ARG A 423 19.10 22.52 -24.04
CA ARG A 423 19.42 21.14 -24.41
C ARG A 423 18.36 20.22 -23.82
N PHE A 424 17.97 19.19 -24.57
CA PHE A 424 16.97 18.24 -24.08
C PHE A 424 17.40 17.56 -22.77
N SER A 425 18.69 17.23 -22.61
CA SER A 425 19.21 16.67 -21.36
C SER A 425 18.97 17.57 -20.13
N VAL A 426 18.98 18.88 -20.31
CA VAL A 426 18.70 19.85 -19.23
C VAL A 426 17.20 19.86 -18.91
N LEU A 427 16.33 19.80 -19.90
CA LEU A 427 14.88 19.71 -19.67
C LEU A 427 14.47 18.37 -19.05
N GLU A 428 15.05 17.26 -19.53
CA GLU A 428 14.88 15.92 -18.96
C GLU A 428 15.31 15.91 -17.49
N GLN A 429 16.48 16.49 -17.17
CA GLN A 429 16.92 16.66 -15.80
C GLN A 429 15.93 17.51 -14.99
N MET A 430 15.51 18.67 -15.49
CA MET A 430 14.56 19.55 -14.80
C MET A 430 13.23 18.84 -14.53
N LEU A 431 12.74 18.01 -15.44
CA LEU A 431 11.51 17.22 -15.26
C LEU A 431 11.73 16.10 -14.23
N LYS A 432 12.79 15.29 -14.38
CA LYS A 432 13.14 14.21 -13.45
C LYS A 432 13.34 14.75 -12.03
N THR A 433 14.04 15.86 -11.88
CA THR A 433 14.22 16.53 -10.57
C THR A 433 12.88 16.90 -9.95
N ARG A 434 11.94 17.47 -10.72
CA ARG A 434 10.60 17.81 -10.19
C ARG A 434 9.83 16.56 -9.79
N VAL A 435 9.73 15.57 -10.66
CA VAL A 435 9.06 14.30 -10.38
C VAL A 435 9.66 13.64 -9.14
N ASN A 436 10.98 13.50 -9.07
CA ASN A 436 11.67 12.89 -7.92
C ASN A 436 11.47 13.72 -6.64
N SER A 437 11.49 15.04 -6.72
CA SER A 437 11.26 15.91 -5.55
C SER A 437 9.82 15.80 -5.03
N THR A 438 8.82 15.77 -5.91
CA THR A 438 7.42 15.58 -5.55
C THR A 438 7.21 14.19 -4.95
N LEU A 439 7.76 13.15 -5.56
CA LEU A 439 7.70 11.79 -5.02
C LEU A 439 8.39 11.69 -3.66
N SER A 440 9.56 12.30 -3.47
CA SER A 440 10.27 12.33 -2.18
C SER A 440 9.46 13.08 -1.12
N MET A 441 8.83 14.20 -1.47
CA MET A 441 7.97 14.95 -0.55
C MET A 441 6.77 14.11 -0.10
N VAL A 442 6.09 13.46 -1.05
CA VAL A 442 4.88 12.68 -0.77
C VAL A 442 5.21 11.38 -0.05
N MET A 443 6.10 10.55 -0.60
CA MET A 443 6.34 9.18 -0.15
C MET A 443 7.35 9.06 1.00
N ASP A 444 8.19 10.07 1.22
CA ASP A 444 9.22 10.02 2.26
C ASP A 444 8.94 11.07 3.33
N ILE A 445 9.02 12.36 2.97
CA ILE A 445 8.97 13.45 3.95
C ILE A 445 7.62 13.49 4.67
N ASN A 446 6.50 13.58 3.93
CA ASN A 446 5.18 13.71 4.53
C ASN A 446 4.80 12.46 5.35
N LEU A 447 4.99 11.25 4.81
CA LEU A 447 4.70 10.01 5.53
C LEU A 447 5.53 9.89 6.82
N LYS A 448 6.82 10.23 6.76
CA LYS A 448 7.65 10.23 7.96
C LYS A 448 7.21 11.27 8.95
N GLN A 449 6.85 12.49 8.54
CA GLN A 449 6.33 13.51 9.46
C GLN A 449 5.05 13.07 10.17
N THR A 450 4.07 12.55 9.43
CA THR A 450 2.83 12.00 10.02
C THR A 450 3.15 10.92 11.05
N ARG A 451 4.08 10.01 10.72
CA ARG A 451 4.59 9.01 11.66
C ARG A 451 5.17 9.63 12.94
N ARG A 452 6.00 10.67 12.84
CA ARG A 452 6.60 11.33 14.04
C ARG A 452 5.50 11.89 14.94
N LEU A 453 4.51 12.56 14.35
CA LEU A 453 3.39 13.13 15.10
C LEU A 453 2.60 12.04 15.84
N ILE A 454 2.33 10.90 15.21
CA ILE A 454 1.63 9.78 15.86
C ILE A 454 2.50 9.21 17.00
N PHE A 455 3.81 9.10 16.81
CA PHE A 455 4.72 8.69 17.88
C PHE A 455 4.83 9.71 19.01
N ASP A 456 4.81 11.01 18.72
CA ASP A 456 4.82 12.06 19.74
C ASP A 456 3.53 12.03 20.57
N ILE A 457 2.39 11.67 19.96
CA ILE A 457 1.15 11.39 20.69
C ILE A 457 1.31 10.14 21.54
N PHE A 458 1.83 9.05 20.97
CA PHE A 458 1.85 7.74 21.64
C PHE A 458 2.89 7.62 22.75
N PHE A 459 4.12 8.09 22.53
CA PHE A 459 5.26 8.00 23.45
C PHE A 459 5.52 9.31 24.21
N GLY A 460 5.01 10.43 23.72
CA GLY A 460 5.16 11.72 24.36
C GLY A 460 4.08 12.01 25.39
N ASN A 461 4.16 13.22 25.95
CA ASN A 461 3.20 13.74 26.92
C ASN A 461 2.25 14.79 26.28
N PHE A 462 1.78 14.52 25.06
CA PHE A 462 1.07 15.51 24.25
C PHE A 462 -0.20 16.06 24.93
N TYR A 463 -0.87 15.26 25.76
CA TYR A 463 -2.06 15.66 26.52
C TYR A 463 -1.79 15.97 28.00
N GLY A 464 -0.53 16.19 28.39
CA GLY A 464 -0.16 16.53 29.77
C GLY A 464 -0.23 15.38 30.78
N LYS A 465 -0.72 14.20 30.38
CA LYS A 465 -0.61 12.93 31.11
C LYS A 465 -0.17 11.81 30.17
N ASP A 466 0.82 11.04 30.60
CA ASP A 466 1.17 9.77 29.97
C ASP A 466 0.20 8.67 30.45
N VAL A 467 -0.75 8.28 29.60
CA VAL A 467 -1.75 7.24 29.91
C VAL A 467 -1.31 5.83 29.51
N TRP A 468 -0.20 5.70 28.77
CA TRP A 468 0.33 4.42 28.30
C TRP A 468 1.68 4.08 28.94
N GLU A 469 2.10 4.82 29.96
CA GLU A 469 3.22 4.45 30.82
C GLU A 469 3.06 2.98 31.28
N ASN A 470 4.14 2.20 31.19
CA ASN A 470 4.14 0.76 31.47
C ASN A 470 3.22 -0.10 30.58
N ARG A 471 2.71 0.42 29.45
CA ARG A 471 1.76 -0.29 28.54
C ARG A 471 2.19 -0.29 27.07
N ARG A 472 3.49 -0.14 26.81
CA ARG A 472 4.05 -0.01 25.44
C ARG A 472 5.13 -1.04 25.17
N ALA A 473 5.07 -1.68 24.00
CA ALA A 473 6.19 -2.41 23.42
C ALA A 473 6.37 -1.98 21.96
N PHE A 474 7.59 -1.51 21.64
CA PHE A 474 7.93 -1.07 20.29
C PHE A 474 8.83 -2.10 19.61
N ASP A 475 8.24 -2.93 18.77
CA ASP A 475 8.88 -3.99 18.00
C ASP A 475 9.21 -3.48 16.60
N VAL A 476 10.49 -3.20 16.34
CA VAL A 476 10.91 -2.52 15.11
C VAL A 476 12.04 -3.28 14.42
N ILE A 477 11.95 -3.46 13.10
CA ILE A 477 12.93 -4.25 12.31
C ILE A 477 14.38 -3.75 12.43
N TYR A 478 14.55 -2.47 12.80
CA TYR A 478 15.85 -1.83 12.98
C TYR A 478 16.49 -2.15 14.34
N GLU A 479 15.73 -2.63 15.33
CA GLU A 479 16.15 -2.67 16.74
C GLU A 479 17.48 -3.39 16.93
N LEU A 480 17.59 -4.60 16.36
CA LEU A 480 18.73 -5.50 16.54
C LEU A 480 19.68 -5.48 15.34
N SER A 481 19.52 -4.54 14.40
CA SER A 481 20.39 -4.45 13.24
C SER A 481 21.73 -3.78 13.59
N THR A 482 22.78 -4.04 12.80
CA THR A 482 24.08 -3.40 12.97
C THR A 482 24.02 -1.89 12.73
N TYR A 483 23.11 -1.44 11.85
CA TYR A 483 22.84 -0.03 11.58
C TYR A 483 22.39 0.74 12.84
N ASN A 484 21.62 0.13 13.73
CA ASN A 484 21.07 0.80 14.92
C ASN A 484 21.88 0.53 16.21
N LYS A 485 22.99 -0.22 16.14
CA LYS A 485 23.73 -0.73 17.30
C LYS A 485 24.07 0.35 18.32
N ALA A 486 24.66 1.47 17.90
CA ALA A 486 25.06 2.55 18.80
C ALA A 486 23.87 3.24 19.48
N SER A 487 22.78 3.45 18.74
CA SER A 487 21.54 4.04 19.27
C SER A 487 20.89 3.11 20.29
N ARG A 488 20.82 1.81 19.98
CA ARG A 488 20.33 0.78 20.90
C ARG A 488 21.17 0.70 22.17
N GLU A 489 22.49 0.64 22.06
CA GLU A 489 23.39 0.62 23.23
C GLU A 489 23.15 1.83 24.13
N LYS A 490 23.01 3.03 23.56
CA LYS A 490 22.69 4.25 24.31
C LYS A 490 21.32 4.15 25.00
N SER A 491 20.29 3.72 24.28
CA SER A 491 18.93 3.57 24.80
C SER A 491 18.87 2.61 25.99
N ILE A 492 19.45 1.42 25.85
CA ILE A 492 19.50 0.39 26.90
C ILE A 492 20.30 0.86 28.12
N LYS A 493 21.47 1.48 27.91
CA LYS A 493 22.28 2.03 29.01
C LYS A 493 21.55 3.13 29.78
N ASN A 494 20.79 3.98 29.09
CA ASN A 494 19.99 5.01 29.73
C ASN A 494 18.82 4.41 30.52
N LYS A 495 18.08 3.47 29.93
CA LYS A 495 16.91 2.82 30.58
C LYS A 495 17.32 2.00 31.82
N PHE A 496 18.42 1.26 31.72
CA PHE A 496 18.91 0.36 32.77
C PHE A 496 20.19 0.86 33.44
N GLN A 497 20.32 2.18 33.66
CA GLN A 497 21.55 2.81 34.16
C GLN A 497 22.09 2.15 35.44
N ASN A 498 21.20 1.66 36.32
CA ASN A 498 21.55 1.02 37.59
C ASN A 498 21.43 -0.52 37.58
N ASN A 499 21.31 -1.15 36.40
CA ASN A 499 21.12 -2.59 36.27
C ASN A 499 22.06 -3.16 35.18
N GLN A 500 23.31 -3.41 35.57
CA GLN A 500 24.36 -3.88 34.67
C GLN A 500 24.07 -5.28 34.11
N ASP A 501 23.43 -6.15 34.90
CA ASP A 501 23.02 -7.48 34.45
C ASP A 501 22.01 -7.40 33.29
N ALA A 502 21.03 -6.50 33.38
CA ALA A 502 20.08 -6.27 32.29
C ALA A 502 20.77 -5.71 31.03
N GLN A 503 21.75 -4.80 31.19
CA GLN A 503 22.53 -4.29 30.07
C GLN A 503 23.29 -5.41 29.36
N SER A 504 24.08 -6.20 30.09
CA SER A 504 24.83 -7.32 29.53
C SER A 504 23.91 -8.36 28.88
N LEU A 505 22.79 -8.70 29.54
CA LEU A 505 21.79 -9.62 29.00
C LEU A 505 21.23 -9.16 27.65
N LEU A 506 20.95 -7.86 27.48
CA LEU A 506 20.30 -7.31 26.29
C LEU A 506 21.26 -6.91 25.15
N LEU A 507 22.53 -6.67 25.45
CA LEU A 507 23.52 -6.15 24.48
C LEU A 507 24.57 -7.17 24.05
N GLU A 508 24.95 -8.12 24.91
CA GLU A 508 26.06 -9.04 24.62
C GLU A 508 25.58 -10.32 23.92
N GLY A 509 26.45 -10.93 23.11
CA GLY A 509 26.18 -12.22 22.45
C GLY A 509 25.17 -12.17 21.30
N CYS A 510 24.95 -11.00 20.69
CA CYS A 510 23.95 -10.81 19.64
C CYS A 510 24.49 -10.93 18.20
N LEU A 511 25.75 -11.37 17.99
CA LEU A 511 26.41 -11.33 16.67
C LEU A 511 25.59 -11.99 15.54
N GLU A 512 25.10 -13.21 15.76
CA GLU A 512 24.30 -13.95 14.77
C GLU A 512 22.97 -13.26 14.51
N ILE A 513 22.29 -12.81 15.58
CA ILE A 513 21.03 -12.05 15.49
C ILE A 513 21.24 -10.75 14.70
N ASN A 514 22.34 -10.04 14.96
CA ASN A 514 22.65 -8.76 14.32
C ASN A 514 22.83 -8.93 12.80
N ALA A 515 23.46 -10.02 12.36
CA ALA A 515 23.62 -10.32 10.93
C ALA A 515 22.25 -10.56 10.26
N VAL A 516 21.40 -11.38 10.88
CA VAL A 516 20.05 -11.66 10.34
C VAL A 516 19.17 -10.41 10.33
N ALA A 517 19.23 -9.60 11.39
CA ALA A 517 18.47 -8.35 11.48
C ALA A 517 18.91 -7.33 10.42
N GLU A 518 20.21 -7.25 10.11
CA GLU A 518 20.72 -6.36 9.07
C GLU A 518 20.26 -6.79 7.67
N ASP A 519 20.23 -8.09 7.40
CA ASP A 519 19.65 -8.62 6.17
C ASP A 519 18.13 -8.37 6.10
N ALA A 520 17.41 -8.54 7.20
CA ALA A 520 15.97 -8.27 7.23
C ALA A 520 15.65 -6.79 6.97
N ARG A 521 16.40 -5.88 7.58
CA ARG A 521 16.23 -4.42 7.47
C ARG A 521 16.47 -3.90 6.04
N THR A 522 17.39 -4.52 5.32
CA THR A 522 17.80 -4.10 3.97
C THR A 522 16.90 -4.63 2.86
N MET A 523 15.99 -5.56 3.16
CA MET A 523 14.95 -5.99 2.21
C MET A 523 14.11 -4.78 1.77
N GLY A 524 13.78 -4.66 0.48
CA GLY A 524 12.94 -3.57 -0.04
C GLY A 524 11.48 -3.63 0.46
N THR A 525 10.74 -2.53 0.35
CA THR A 525 9.29 -2.50 0.59
C THR A 525 8.54 -2.88 -0.68
N THR A 526 8.65 -4.14 -1.10
CA THR A 526 8.05 -4.69 -2.33
C THR A 526 6.79 -5.51 -2.02
N LEU A 527 6.00 -5.83 -3.05
CA LEU A 527 4.83 -6.71 -2.93
C LEU A 527 5.13 -8.19 -3.27
N TRP A 528 6.40 -8.54 -3.40
CA TRP A 528 6.89 -9.89 -3.67
C TRP A 528 8.36 -9.99 -3.27
N TYR A 529 8.84 -11.22 -3.08
CA TYR A 529 10.26 -11.50 -2.98
C TYR A 529 10.78 -11.87 -4.37
N ASP A 530 11.72 -11.08 -4.90
CA ASP A 530 12.29 -11.36 -6.21
C ASP A 530 13.19 -12.61 -6.19
N HIS A 531 13.71 -13.01 -7.36
CA HIS A 531 14.59 -14.17 -7.46
C HIS A 531 15.86 -14.07 -6.59
N ASN A 532 16.42 -12.87 -6.40
CA ASN A 532 17.59 -12.68 -5.54
C ASN A 532 17.20 -12.82 -4.07
N ASP A 533 16.08 -12.22 -3.67
CA ASP A 533 15.53 -12.33 -2.33
C ASP A 533 15.25 -13.79 -1.95
N ALA A 534 14.65 -14.56 -2.87
CA ALA A 534 14.37 -15.97 -2.69
C ALA A 534 15.66 -16.79 -2.53
N ALA A 535 16.66 -16.54 -3.39
CA ALA A 535 17.97 -17.20 -3.31
C ALA A 535 18.68 -16.92 -1.98
N GLU A 536 18.56 -15.71 -1.45
CA GLU A 536 19.14 -15.30 -0.17
C GLU A 536 18.26 -15.64 1.04
N LYS A 537 17.10 -16.29 0.83
CA LYS A 537 16.11 -16.62 1.86
C LYS A 537 15.68 -15.40 2.67
N ARG A 538 15.51 -14.24 2.03
CA ARG A 538 15.19 -12.97 2.69
C ARG A 538 13.88 -13.04 3.48
N MET A 539 12.85 -13.71 2.97
CA MET A 539 11.60 -13.93 3.71
C MET A 539 11.86 -14.60 5.07
N MET A 540 12.60 -15.72 5.09
CA MET A 540 12.96 -16.43 6.33
C MET A 540 13.69 -15.52 7.31
N LYS A 541 14.64 -14.70 6.83
CA LYS A 541 15.38 -13.74 7.66
C LYS A 541 14.48 -12.66 8.26
N VAL A 542 13.55 -12.12 7.48
CA VAL A 542 12.60 -11.11 7.95
C VAL A 542 11.63 -11.68 8.99
N VAL A 543 11.12 -12.90 8.77
CA VAL A 543 10.24 -13.57 9.73
C VAL A 543 10.98 -13.90 11.03
N ALA A 544 12.19 -14.45 10.94
CA ALA A 544 13.04 -14.69 12.11
C ALA A 544 13.34 -13.38 12.85
N CYS A 545 13.57 -12.29 12.12
CA CYS A 545 13.77 -10.96 12.69
C CYS A 545 12.57 -10.48 13.49
N GLY A 546 11.35 -10.65 13.00
CA GLY A 546 10.13 -10.39 13.79
C GLY A 546 10.10 -11.20 15.08
N GLN A 547 10.46 -12.48 15.03
CA GLN A 547 10.43 -13.37 16.19
C GLN A 547 11.42 -12.97 17.29
N PHE A 548 12.71 -12.84 16.96
CA PHE A 548 13.73 -12.52 17.96
C PHE A 548 13.65 -11.07 18.43
N THR A 549 13.13 -10.15 17.61
CA THR A 549 12.95 -8.75 18.02
C THR A 549 11.79 -8.63 18.99
N THR A 550 10.68 -9.31 18.73
CA THR A 550 9.57 -9.40 19.69
C THR A 550 10.05 -10.00 21.02
N CYS A 551 10.86 -11.06 20.99
CA CYS A 551 11.50 -11.61 22.20
C CYS A 551 12.30 -10.55 22.97
N ALA A 552 13.22 -9.86 22.29
CA ALA A 552 14.07 -8.86 22.91
C ALA A 552 13.27 -7.70 23.50
N LYS A 553 12.24 -7.21 22.79
CA LYS A 553 11.42 -6.08 23.24
C LYS A 553 10.47 -6.43 24.37
N LEU A 554 9.90 -7.64 24.38
CA LEU A 554 9.12 -8.12 25.51
C LEU A 554 10.01 -8.36 26.74
N LEU A 555 11.23 -8.89 26.55
CA LEU A 555 12.18 -9.06 27.64
C LEU A 555 12.61 -7.70 28.20
N GLU A 556 12.90 -6.72 27.34
CA GLU A 556 13.16 -5.34 27.75
C GLU A 556 12.00 -4.77 28.55
N TYR A 557 10.75 -4.94 28.07
CA TYR A 557 9.55 -4.47 28.74
C TYR A 557 9.38 -5.10 30.13
N VAL A 558 9.52 -6.42 30.25
CA VAL A 558 9.40 -7.13 31.54
C VAL A 558 10.46 -6.68 32.54
N LEU A 559 11.71 -6.47 32.09
CA LEU A 559 12.79 -5.98 32.95
C LEU A 559 12.53 -4.53 33.42
N ASP A 560 11.93 -3.70 32.56
CA ASP A 560 11.52 -2.33 32.87
C ASP A 560 10.41 -2.33 33.94
N LEU A 561 9.38 -3.16 33.77
CA LEU A 561 8.31 -3.36 34.77
C LEU A 561 8.87 -3.83 36.12
N GLU A 562 9.83 -4.75 36.12
CA GLU A 562 10.48 -5.19 37.36
C GLU A 562 11.24 -4.06 38.06
N GLN A 563 11.92 -3.21 37.29
CA GLN A 563 12.62 -2.05 37.84
C GLN A 563 11.62 -1.07 38.47
N THR A 564 10.52 -0.79 37.79
CA THR A 564 9.42 0.05 38.30
C THR A 564 8.84 -0.55 39.58
N MET A 565 8.43 -1.82 39.58
CA MET A 565 7.89 -2.51 40.75
C MET A 565 8.87 -2.47 41.95
N LYS A 566 10.17 -2.65 41.71
CA LYS A 566 11.20 -2.55 42.77
C LYS A 566 11.30 -1.13 43.32
N SER A 567 11.30 -0.13 42.44
CA SER A 567 11.40 1.29 42.83
C SER A 567 10.19 1.76 43.65
N GLU A 568 9.02 1.15 43.43
CA GLU A 568 7.76 1.48 44.10
C GLU A 568 7.49 0.65 45.36
N THR A 569 8.40 -0.24 45.76
CA THR A 569 8.20 -1.16 46.91
C THR A 569 7.88 -0.41 48.21
N SER A 570 8.45 0.78 48.40
CA SER A 570 8.21 1.62 49.59
C SER A 570 6.96 2.49 49.51
N LEU A 571 6.28 2.54 48.36
CA LEU A 571 5.05 3.32 48.20
C LEU A 571 3.84 2.57 48.78
N PRO A 572 2.84 3.28 49.35
CA PRO A 572 1.54 2.70 49.65
C PRO A 572 0.92 2.06 48.40
N GLU A 573 0.16 0.97 48.56
CA GLU A 573 -0.43 0.23 47.43
C GLU A 573 -1.23 1.15 46.48
N GLU A 574 -2.00 2.12 47.01
CA GLU A 574 -2.81 3.02 46.18
C GLU A 574 -1.98 3.96 45.28
N ARG A 575 -0.67 4.06 45.53
CA ARG A 575 0.27 4.90 44.77
C ARG A 575 1.16 4.12 43.82
N LYS A 576 1.12 2.79 43.84
CA LYS A 576 1.90 1.96 42.92
C LYS A 576 1.27 2.01 41.53
N SER A 577 2.09 2.24 40.52
CA SER A 577 1.66 2.27 39.11
C SER A 577 1.37 0.86 38.59
N ILE A 578 2.01 -0.16 39.18
CA ILE A 578 1.85 -1.56 38.82
C ILE A 578 1.39 -2.34 40.05
N GLN A 579 0.21 -2.95 39.96
CA GLN A 579 -0.34 -3.81 41.00
C GLN A 579 -0.68 -5.16 40.35
N LEU A 580 -0.07 -6.22 40.87
CA LEU A 580 -0.30 -7.59 40.40
C LEU A 580 -0.82 -8.42 41.57
N SER A 581 -1.93 -9.12 41.37
CA SER A 581 -2.36 -10.20 42.26
C SER A 581 -1.32 -11.32 42.31
N ALA A 582 -1.41 -12.20 43.31
CA ALA A 582 -0.49 -13.34 43.41
C ALA A 582 -0.51 -14.24 42.15
N LYS A 583 -1.68 -14.37 41.50
CA LYS A 583 -1.82 -15.12 40.26
C LYS A 583 -1.14 -14.42 39.08
N GLU A 584 -1.37 -13.13 38.92
CA GLU A 584 -0.75 -12.33 37.86
C GLU A 584 0.77 -12.27 38.02
N ARG A 585 1.26 -12.22 39.28
CA ARG A 585 2.70 -12.28 39.55
C ARG A 585 3.31 -13.60 39.13
N ALA A 586 2.65 -14.73 39.41
CA ALA A 586 3.11 -16.04 38.96
C ALA A 586 3.15 -16.15 37.42
N ILE A 587 2.12 -15.62 36.74
CA ILE A 587 2.09 -15.53 35.27
C ILE A 587 3.24 -14.67 34.75
N PHE A 588 3.45 -13.49 35.33
CA PHE A 588 4.52 -12.58 34.96
C PHE A 588 5.91 -13.24 35.09
N ASP A 589 6.18 -13.90 36.22
CA ASP A 589 7.44 -14.59 36.46
C ASP A 589 7.63 -15.78 35.50
N GLY A 590 6.55 -16.50 35.17
CA GLY A 590 6.55 -17.59 34.19
C GLY A 590 6.82 -17.13 32.75
N VAL A 591 6.19 -16.04 32.30
CA VAL A 591 6.45 -15.42 31.00
C VAL A 591 7.90 -14.92 30.94
N LYS A 592 8.38 -14.24 31.98
CA LYS A 592 9.77 -13.77 32.07
C LYS A 592 10.77 -14.92 31.92
N ALA A 593 10.54 -16.05 32.60
CA ALA A 593 11.41 -17.21 32.53
C ALA A 593 11.50 -17.78 31.10
N GLN A 594 10.36 -17.86 30.40
CA GLN A 594 10.31 -18.27 28.99
C GLN A 594 11.10 -17.30 28.10
N LEU A 595 10.88 -15.99 28.24
CA LEU A 595 11.60 -14.97 27.46
C LEU A 595 13.12 -15.03 27.66
N LEU A 596 13.58 -15.29 28.88
CA LEU A 596 15.00 -15.44 29.19
C LEU A 596 15.62 -16.68 28.54
N ASP A 597 14.91 -17.80 28.56
CA ASP A 597 15.37 -19.05 27.93
C ASP A 597 15.39 -18.92 26.40
N ASP A 598 14.32 -18.38 25.82
CA ASP A 598 14.22 -18.16 24.38
C ASP A 598 15.23 -17.13 23.88
N TRP A 599 15.52 -16.07 24.66
CA TRP A 599 16.55 -15.09 24.29
C TRP A 599 17.94 -15.73 24.23
N LYS A 600 18.28 -16.64 25.15
CA LYS A 600 19.53 -17.40 25.09
C LYS A 600 19.58 -18.30 23.85
N LYS A 601 18.46 -18.93 23.48
CA LYS A 601 18.35 -19.77 22.28
C LYS A 601 18.51 -18.94 21.00
N PHE A 602 17.87 -17.79 20.89
CA PHE A 602 17.99 -16.91 19.72
C PHE A 602 19.42 -16.43 19.49
N LYS A 603 20.18 -16.16 20.56
CA LYS A 603 21.58 -15.75 20.44
C LYS A 603 22.45 -16.81 19.76
N ASN A 604 22.08 -18.09 19.90
CA ASN A 604 22.79 -19.22 19.31
C ASN A 604 22.21 -19.65 17.95
N ASP A 605 20.88 -19.64 17.81
CA ASP A 605 20.17 -19.98 16.56
C ASP A 605 19.02 -18.99 16.33
N PRO A 606 19.23 -17.91 15.56
CA PRO A 606 18.20 -16.92 15.28
C PRO A 606 16.93 -17.49 14.62
N TYR A 607 17.01 -18.70 14.06
CA TYR A 607 15.93 -19.33 13.30
C TYR A 607 15.19 -20.43 14.07
N PHE A 608 15.49 -20.66 15.35
CA PHE A 608 14.95 -21.82 16.06
C PHE A 608 13.41 -21.82 16.13
N VAL A 609 12.79 -20.64 16.32
CA VAL A 609 11.33 -20.51 16.32
C VAL A 609 10.76 -20.72 14.92
N TYR A 610 11.36 -20.08 13.90
CA TYR A 610 11.00 -20.31 12.50
C TYR A 610 10.98 -21.80 12.15
N LYS A 611 12.04 -22.55 12.50
CA LYS A 611 12.16 -24.00 12.25
C LYS A 611 11.11 -24.81 13.00
N SER A 612 10.74 -24.40 14.22
CA SER A 612 9.75 -25.12 15.05
C SER A 612 8.30 -25.01 14.55
N MET A 613 8.03 -24.06 13.64
CA MET A 613 6.69 -23.74 13.16
C MET A 613 6.41 -24.20 11.72
N LEU A 614 7.44 -24.67 11.01
CA LEU A 614 7.30 -25.36 9.72
C LEU A 614 6.86 -26.81 9.94
#